data_AF-A0A6S6QMF9-F1
#
_entry.id   AF-A0A6S6QMF9-F1
#
_cell.length_a   1.000
_cell.length_b   1.000
_cell.length_c   1.000
_cell.angle_alpha   90.00
_cell.angle_beta   90.00
_cell.angle_gamma   90.00
#
_symmetry.space_group_name_H-M   'P 1'
#
loop_
_entity.id
_entity.type
_entity.pdbx_description
1 polymer ?
#
loop_
_entity_poly.entity_id
_entity_poly.type
_entity_poly.pdbx_seq_one_letter_code
_entity_poly.pdbx_strand_id
1 'polypeptide(L)'
;MVSVYHDGAEASSFAYDASVHTDTLEQDLSAELGRDNVVPHPQQKDRQPLRTALSAIRINLDQRMREWRGSAKVVEQSLRQLVAAEQARSEALSDLQRIEAEVAHSGGVVTQALAAFDEDEDIRDIDPLFERSQQALDELESAAGELSIAQEWCRSAAKQYAEALRREQVLRLYIQSPSRLS
;
A
#
# COMPACT_ATOMS: atom_id res chain seq x y z
N MET A 1 -20.19 -18.83 28.02
CA MET A 1 -21.25 -18.55 27.03
C MET A 1 -20.54 -18.21 25.73
N VAL A 2 -20.55 -19.15 24.80
CA VAL A 2 -19.73 -19.19 23.58
C VAL A 2 -20.56 -18.59 22.45
N SER A 3 -20.09 -17.54 21.80
CA SER A 3 -20.67 -17.04 20.56
C SER A 3 -19.58 -17.00 19.49
N VAL A 4 -19.43 -18.14 18.82
CA VAL A 4 -18.61 -18.32 17.62
C VAL A 4 -19.38 -17.68 16.47
N TYR A 5 -18.88 -16.56 15.95
CA TYR A 5 -19.30 -16.05 14.64
C TYR A 5 -18.35 -16.61 13.59
N HIS A 6 -18.79 -17.71 12.96
CA HIS A 6 -18.35 -18.08 11.63
C HIS A 6 -19.15 -17.24 10.64
N ASP A 7 -18.51 -16.25 10.03
CA ASP A 7 -19.05 -15.62 8.82
C ASP A 7 -18.05 -15.83 7.68
N GLY A 8 -18.30 -16.91 6.95
CA GLY A 8 -17.57 -17.26 5.74
C GLY A 8 -18.05 -16.38 4.60
N ALA A 9 -17.32 -15.29 4.35
CA ALA A 9 -17.49 -14.51 3.14
C ALA A 9 -16.86 -15.28 1.96
N GLU A 10 -17.70 -16.05 1.27
CA GLU A 10 -17.39 -16.60 -0.05
C GLU A 10 -17.10 -15.45 -1.01
N ALA A 11 -15.82 -15.18 -1.25
CA ALA A 11 -15.36 -14.31 -2.31
C ALA A 11 -15.71 -14.98 -3.65
N SER A 12 -16.91 -14.66 -4.15
CA SER A 12 -17.35 -14.99 -5.50
C SER A 12 -16.41 -14.31 -6.50
N SER A 13 -15.42 -15.06 -6.96
CA SER A 13 -14.51 -14.70 -8.04
C SER A 13 -15.28 -14.68 -9.36
N PHE A 14 -16.00 -13.60 -9.63
CA PHE A 14 -16.43 -13.25 -10.98
C PHE A 14 -15.21 -12.74 -11.77
N ALA A 15 -14.40 -13.67 -12.24
CA ALA A 15 -13.42 -13.41 -13.28
C ALA A 15 -14.20 -13.13 -14.58
N TYR A 16 -14.47 -11.84 -14.83
CA TYR A 16 -15.05 -11.39 -16.08
C TYR A 16 -14.02 -11.61 -17.17
N ASP A 17 -14.21 -12.66 -17.97
CA ASP A 17 -13.30 -13.08 -19.03
C ASP A 17 -13.41 -12.12 -20.23
N ALA A 18 -12.75 -10.97 -20.10
CA ALA A 18 -12.73 -9.90 -21.11
C ALA A 18 -12.05 -10.32 -22.43
N SER A 19 -11.45 -11.52 -22.49
CA SER A 19 -10.78 -12.05 -23.69
C SER A 19 -11.75 -12.51 -24.77
N VAL A 20 -12.94 -12.99 -24.41
CA VAL A 20 -13.90 -13.57 -25.37
C VAL A 20 -14.63 -12.50 -26.21
N HIS A 21 -14.67 -11.24 -25.74
CA HIS A 21 -15.32 -10.15 -26.46
C HIS A 21 -14.42 -9.39 -27.44
N THR A 22 -13.09 -9.51 -27.35
CA THR A 22 -12.19 -8.85 -28.29
C THR A 22 -12.05 -9.61 -29.61
N ASP A 23 -12.10 -10.95 -29.55
CA ASP A 23 -11.88 -11.79 -30.74
C ASP A 23 -13.07 -11.80 -31.71
N THR A 24 -14.29 -11.61 -31.20
CA THR A 24 -15.51 -11.53 -32.03
C THR A 24 -15.61 -10.20 -32.79
N LEU A 25 -15.15 -9.09 -32.20
CA LEU A 25 -15.14 -7.78 -32.85
C LEU A 25 -14.14 -7.70 -34.01
N GLU A 26 -12.95 -8.31 -33.89
CA GLU A 26 -11.98 -8.33 -35.00
C GLU A 26 -12.44 -9.19 -36.18
N GLN A 27 -13.18 -10.28 -35.89
CA GLN A 27 -13.71 -11.16 -36.93
C GLN A 27 -14.86 -10.50 -37.71
N ASP A 28 -15.74 -9.76 -37.04
CA ASP A 28 -16.85 -9.06 -37.68
C ASP A 28 -16.37 -7.83 -38.48
N LEU A 29 -15.37 -7.09 -37.99
CA LEU A 29 -14.74 -5.99 -38.75
C LEU A 29 -14.03 -6.49 -40.01
N SER A 30 -13.40 -7.66 -39.95
CA SER A 30 -12.73 -8.27 -41.11
C SER A 30 -13.74 -8.77 -42.15
N ALA A 31 -14.92 -9.23 -41.71
CA ALA A 31 -16.00 -9.65 -42.60
C ALA A 31 -16.70 -8.47 -43.31
N GLU A 32 -16.83 -7.32 -42.66
CA GLU A 32 -17.37 -6.11 -43.29
C GLU A 32 -16.38 -5.45 -44.27
N LEU A 33 -15.08 -5.44 -43.97
CA LEU A 33 -14.05 -4.87 -44.85
C LEU A 33 -13.79 -5.69 -46.12
N GLY A 34 -14.24 -6.94 -46.19
CA GLY A 34 -14.11 -7.81 -47.36
C GLY A 34 -15.14 -7.58 -48.48
N ARG A 35 -16.10 -6.66 -48.30
CA ARG A 35 -17.23 -6.42 -49.25
C ARG A 35 -17.18 -5.09 -50.00
N ASP A 36 -16.04 -4.41 -50.05
CA ASP A 36 -15.90 -3.22 -50.89
C ASP A 36 -15.69 -3.59 -52.36
N ASN A 37 -16.80 -3.60 -53.12
CA ASN A 37 -16.76 -3.31 -54.55
C ASN A 37 -16.25 -1.87 -54.72
N VAL A 38 -14.94 -1.74 -54.92
CA VAL A 38 -14.24 -0.46 -55.08
C VAL A 38 -14.70 0.22 -56.37
N VAL A 39 -15.69 1.10 -56.25
CA VAL A 39 -15.91 2.17 -57.23
C VAL A 39 -14.81 3.21 -57.03
N PRO A 40 -13.92 3.46 -58.00
CA PRO A 40 -12.84 4.42 -57.83
C PRO A 40 -13.41 5.84 -57.77
N HIS A 41 -13.52 6.41 -56.57
CA HIS A 41 -13.88 7.81 -56.37
C HIS A 41 -12.64 8.71 -56.53
N PRO A 42 -12.60 9.63 -57.52
CA PRO A 42 -11.42 10.41 -57.87
C PRO A 42 -11.11 11.59 -56.92
N GLN A 43 -11.56 11.56 -55.65
CA GLN A 43 -11.33 12.63 -54.66
C GLN A 43 -10.61 12.16 -53.37
N GLN A 44 -9.98 10.98 -53.38
CA GLN A 44 -9.37 10.37 -52.18
C GLN A 44 -8.04 10.99 -51.70
N LYS A 45 -7.37 11.84 -52.50
CA LYS A 45 -6.02 12.34 -52.19
C LYS A 45 -5.99 13.29 -50.98
N ASP A 46 -7.07 14.03 -50.71
CA ASP A 46 -7.14 15.01 -49.62
C ASP A 46 -7.62 14.43 -48.28
N ARG A 47 -8.07 13.16 -48.24
CA ARG A 47 -8.57 12.51 -47.02
C ARG A 47 -7.52 11.69 -46.25
N GLN A 48 -6.36 11.44 -46.86
CA GLN A 48 -5.24 10.77 -46.20
C GLN A 48 -4.67 11.50 -44.97
N PRO A 49 -4.49 12.84 -44.95
CA PRO A 49 -3.90 13.52 -43.80
C PRO A 49 -4.76 13.40 -42.53
N LEU A 50 -6.10 13.41 -42.68
CA LEU A 50 -7.02 13.29 -41.55
C LEU A 50 -6.98 11.90 -40.92
N ARG A 51 -6.89 10.83 -41.72
CA ARG A 51 -6.77 9.46 -41.22
C ARG A 51 -5.47 9.26 -40.44
N THR A 52 -4.36 9.78 -40.95
CA THR A 52 -3.06 9.71 -40.27
C THR A 52 -3.04 10.55 -38.99
N ALA A 53 -3.68 11.72 -38.97
CA ALA A 53 -3.80 12.53 -37.76
C ALA A 53 -4.64 11.83 -36.67
N LEU A 54 -5.78 11.23 -37.05
CA LEU A 54 -6.63 10.49 -36.11
C LEU A 54 -5.94 9.23 -35.57
N SER A 55 -5.18 8.50 -36.39
CA SER A 55 -4.43 7.34 -35.91
C SER A 55 -3.31 7.74 -34.95
N ALA A 56 -2.61 8.84 -35.22
CA ALA A 56 -1.59 9.38 -34.31
C ALA A 56 -2.20 9.81 -32.96
N ILE A 57 -3.36 10.48 -32.98
CA ILE A 57 -4.11 10.84 -31.76
C ILE A 57 -4.50 9.59 -30.98
N ARG A 58 -5.05 8.57 -31.65
CA ARG A 58 -5.43 7.30 -31.00
C ARG A 58 -4.24 6.63 -30.33
N ILE A 59 -3.11 6.49 -31.04
CA ILE A 59 -1.88 5.90 -30.49
C ILE A 59 -1.40 6.67 -29.26
N ASN A 60 -1.44 8.01 -29.31
CA ASN A 60 -1.05 8.86 -28.20
C ASN A 60 -1.98 8.69 -26.98
N LEU A 61 -3.29 8.62 -27.20
CA LEU A 61 -4.26 8.35 -26.13
C LEU A 61 -4.07 6.96 -25.52
N ASP A 62 -3.84 5.93 -26.34
CA ASP A 62 -3.61 4.56 -25.87
C ASP A 62 -2.31 4.46 -25.05
N GLN A 63 -1.26 5.18 -25.45
CA GLN A 63 -0.04 5.30 -24.66
C GLN A 63 -0.32 5.98 -23.31
N ARG A 64 -0.96 7.16 -23.32
CA ARG A 64 -1.28 7.91 -22.09
C ARG A 64 -2.16 7.13 -21.13
N MET A 65 -3.15 6.39 -21.65
CA MET A 65 -3.99 5.52 -20.81
C MET A 65 -3.17 4.42 -20.13
N ARG A 66 -2.19 3.82 -20.83
CA ARG A 66 -1.31 2.81 -20.24
C ARG A 66 -0.41 3.41 -19.17
N GLU A 67 0.19 4.57 -19.43
CA GLU A 67 1.01 5.31 -18.45
C GLU A 67 0.21 5.67 -17.20
N TRP A 68 -1.01 6.19 -17.36
CA TRP A 68 -1.88 6.55 -16.25
C TRP A 68 -2.29 5.33 -15.42
N ARG A 69 -2.68 4.21 -16.05
CA ARG A 69 -2.99 2.95 -15.33
C ARG A 69 -1.77 2.42 -14.58
N GLY A 70 -0.58 2.51 -15.19
CA GLY A 70 0.68 2.13 -14.54
C GLY A 70 0.93 2.97 -13.28
N SER A 71 0.79 4.30 -13.40
CA SER A 71 0.97 5.21 -12.26
C SER A 71 -0.06 4.97 -11.14
N ALA A 72 -1.33 4.73 -11.49
CA ALA A 72 -2.37 4.44 -10.52
C ALA A 72 -2.08 3.16 -9.71
N LYS A 73 -1.59 2.10 -10.37
CA LYS A 73 -1.17 0.86 -9.70
C LYS A 73 0.00 1.09 -8.74
N VAL A 74 0.97 1.93 -9.12
CA VAL A 74 2.09 2.28 -8.23
C VAL A 74 1.60 3.03 -7.00
N VAL A 75 0.69 4.01 -7.15
CA VAL A 75 0.08 4.73 -6.02
C VAL A 75 -0.66 3.78 -5.09
N GLU A 76 -1.45 2.86 -5.65
CA GLU A 76 -2.19 1.87 -4.87
C GLU A 76 -1.24 0.94 -4.09
N GLN A 77 -0.17 0.47 -4.73
CA GLN A 77 0.84 -0.36 -4.08
C GLN A 77 1.54 0.39 -2.94
N SER A 78 1.96 1.64 -3.17
CA SER A 78 2.59 2.47 -2.13
C SER A 78 1.64 2.77 -0.98
N LEU A 79 0.35 2.95 -1.24
CA LEU A 79 -0.66 3.11 -0.20
C LEU A 79 -0.78 1.86 0.68
N ARG A 80 -0.83 0.66 0.07
CA ARG A 80 -0.88 -0.61 0.82
C ARG A 80 0.36 -0.78 1.71
N GLN A 81 1.54 -0.43 1.20
CA GLN A 81 2.78 -0.45 1.97
C GLN A 81 2.76 0.55 3.15
N LEU A 82 2.23 1.75 2.93
CA LEU A 82 2.08 2.75 3.99
C LEU A 82 1.15 2.25 5.09
N VAL A 83 -0.02 1.71 4.74
CA VAL A 83 -0.98 1.15 5.72
C VAL A 83 -0.35 0.01 6.52
N ALA A 84 0.38 -0.90 5.86
CA ALA A 84 1.08 -1.98 6.55
C ALA A 84 2.15 -1.45 7.53
N ALA A 85 2.90 -0.41 7.13
CA ALA A 85 3.90 0.21 7.99
C ALA A 85 3.28 0.98 9.17
N GLU A 86 2.12 1.62 8.98
CA GLU A 86 1.36 2.27 10.06
C GLU A 86 0.81 1.24 11.06
N GLN A 87 0.33 0.09 10.57
CA GLN A 87 -0.11 -1.01 11.41
C GLN A 87 1.06 -1.55 12.25
N ALA A 88 2.20 -1.88 11.63
CA ALA A 88 3.39 -2.35 12.35
C ALA A 88 3.87 -1.35 13.41
N ARG A 89 3.84 -0.04 13.11
CA ARG A 89 4.16 1.00 14.10
C ARG A 89 3.16 1.02 15.26
N SER A 90 1.88 0.81 14.98
CA SER A 90 0.83 0.80 16.01
C SER A 90 0.94 -0.41 16.92
N GLU A 91 1.26 -1.58 16.37
CA GLU A 91 1.57 -2.81 17.10
C GLU A 91 2.78 -2.59 18.01
N ALA A 92 3.91 -2.10 17.47
CA ALA A 92 5.10 -1.80 18.25
C ALA A 92 4.87 -0.76 19.38
N LEU A 93 4.00 0.24 19.16
CA LEU A 93 3.60 1.18 20.21
C LEU A 93 2.79 0.49 21.33
N SER A 94 1.88 -0.39 20.96
CA SER A 94 1.09 -1.16 21.92
C SER A 94 1.97 -2.08 22.77
N ASP A 95 2.96 -2.73 22.15
CA ASP A 95 3.91 -3.58 22.85
C ASP A 95 4.81 -2.79 23.81
N LEU A 96 5.30 -1.62 23.37
CA LEU A 96 6.08 -0.74 24.23
C LEU A 96 5.29 -0.30 25.47
N GLN A 97 4.02 0.09 25.31
CA GLN A 97 3.16 0.48 26.43
C GLN A 97 2.93 -0.68 27.42
N ARG A 98 2.75 -1.90 26.90
CA ARG A 98 2.61 -3.11 27.73
C ARG A 98 3.88 -3.37 28.54
N ILE A 99 5.05 -3.28 27.90
CA ILE A 99 6.34 -3.56 28.55
C ILE A 99 6.71 -2.44 29.54
N GLU A 100 6.41 -1.18 29.24
CA GLU A 100 6.57 -0.06 30.16
C GLU A 100 5.81 -0.31 31.48
N ALA A 101 4.57 -0.81 31.39
CA ALA A 101 3.79 -1.16 32.58
C ALA A 101 4.43 -2.30 33.39
N GLU A 102 5.05 -3.29 32.71
CA GLU A 102 5.77 -4.38 33.38
C GLU A 102 7.05 -3.89 34.07
N VAL A 103 7.83 -3.01 33.44
CA VAL A 103 9.01 -2.37 34.04
C VAL A 103 8.62 -1.54 35.26
N ALA A 104 7.55 -0.74 35.17
CA ALA A 104 7.06 0.03 36.30
C ALA A 104 6.63 -0.87 37.46
N HIS A 105 5.96 -1.99 37.15
CA HIS A 105 5.57 -2.97 38.15
C HIS A 105 6.78 -3.66 38.80
N SER A 106 7.74 -4.16 38.01
CA SER A 106 8.94 -4.83 38.52
C SER A 106 9.78 -3.87 39.37
N GLY A 107 9.98 -2.64 38.92
CA GLY A 107 10.69 -1.61 39.69
C GLY A 107 9.99 -1.28 41.01
N GLY A 108 8.65 -1.24 41.02
CA GLY A 108 7.86 -1.07 42.24
C GLY A 108 8.07 -2.22 43.23
N VAL A 109 8.10 -3.46 42.76
CA VAL A 109 8.35 -4.64 43.59
C VAL A 109 9.77 -4.64 44.17
N VAL A 110 10.79 -4.31 43.37
CA VAL A 110 12.18 -4.19 43.86
C VAL A 110 12.27 -3.10 44.93
N THR A 111 11.66 -1.94 44.70
CA THR A 111 11.69 -0.83 45.66
C THR A 111 11.04 -1.22 46.99
N GLN A 112 9.91 -1.93 46.96
CA GLN A 112 9.25 -2.44 48.17
C GLN A 112 10.10 -3.48 48.90
N ALA A 113 10.75 -4.39 48.16
CA ALA A 113 11.62 -5.40 48.74
C ALA A 113 12.85 -4.78 49.43
N LEU A 114 13.44 -3.74 48.82
CA LEU A 114 14.55 -3.01 49.43
C LEU A 114 14.13 -2.26 50.70
N ALA A 115 12.95 -1.64 50.71
CA ALA A 115 12.43 -0.97 51.90
C ALA A 115 12.18 -1.96 53.05
N ALA A 116 11.66 -3.15 52.75
CA ALA A 116 11.45 -4.20 53.76
C ALA A 116 12.78 -4.78 54.29
N PHE A 117 13.81 -4.87 53.44
CA PHE A 117 15.13 -5.34 53.84
C PHE A 117 15.79 -4.43 54.88
N ASP A 118 15.60 -3.12 54.79
CA ASP A 118 16.12 -2.14 55.74
C ASP A 118 15.45 -2.22 57.13
N GLU A 119 14.27 -2.85 57.23
CA GLU A 119 13.47 -2.95 58.46
C GLU A 119 13.72 -4.22 59.29
N ASP A 120 14.78 -4.99 58.98
CA ASP A 120 15.23 -6.20 59.71
C ASP A 120 14.22 -7.38 59.71
N GLU A 121 13.16 -7.32 58.91
CA GLU A 121 12.19 -8.41 58.72
C GLU A 121 12.69 -9.40 57.65
N ASP A 122 13.18 -10.57 58.09
CA ASP A 122 13.48 -11.77 57.28
C ASP A 122 14.15 -11.49 55.93
N ILE A 123 15.46 -11.76 55.84
CA ILE A 123 16.26 -11.69 54.61
C ILE A 123 15.61 -12.59 53.54
N ARG A 124 14.76 -11.99 52.69
CA ARG A 124 14.23 -12.63 51.48
C ARG A 124 15.27 -12.49 50.38
N ASP A 125 15.36 -13.52 49.55
CA ASP A 125 16.22 -13.51 48.38
C ASP A 125 15.76 -12.42 47.39
N ILE A 126 16.56 -11.36 47.24
CA ILE A 126 16.26 -10.19 46.39
C ILE A 126 16.79 -10.40 44.96
N ASP A 127 17.77 -11.28 44.78
CA ASP A 127 18.41 -11.57 43.50
C ASP A 127 17.39 -11.89 42.38
N PRO A 128 16.36 -12.76 42.57
CA PRO A 128 15.38 -13.02 41.51
C PRO A 128 14.52 -11.80 41.14
N LEU A 129 14.36 -10.83 42.05
CA LEU A 129 13.63 -9.59 41.75
C LEU A 129 14.47 -8.65 40.88
N PHE A 130 15.77 -8.57 41.14
CA PHE A 130 16.71 -7.84 40.30
C PHE A 130 16.83 -8.46 38.91
N GLU A 131 16.95 -9.79 38.82
CA GLU A 131 16.98 -10.51 37.54
C GLU A 131 15.73 -10.22 36.71
N ARG A 132 14.54 -10.28 37.33
CA ARG A 132 13.29 -9.96 36.65
C ARG A 132 13.23 -8.49 36.20
N SER A 133 13.69 -7.56 37.04
CA SER A 133 13.73 -6.14 36.67
C SER A 133 14.71 -5.88 35.53
N GLN A 134 15.85 -6.56 35.52
CA GLN A 134 16.82 -6.47 34.44
C GLN A 134 16.23 -7.01 33.14
N GLN A 135 15.59 -8.18 33.17
CA GLN A 135 14.93 -8.75 32.00
C GLN A 135 13.85 -7.80 31.44
N ALA A 136 13.03 -7.21 32.30
CA ALA A 136 12.00 -6.25 31.85
C ALA A 136 12.61 -5.01 31.18
N LEU A 137 13.76 -4.53 31.66
CA LEU A 137 14.49 -3.42 31.03
C LEU A 137 15.10 -3.81 29.69
N ASP A 138 15.65 -5.01 29.56
CA ASP A 138 16.19 -5.53 28.30
C ASP A 138 15.06 -5.67 27.25
N GLU A 139 13.87 -6.14 27.66
CA GLU A 139 12.67 -6.20 26.82
C GLU A 139 12.20 -4.81 26.40
N LEU A 140 12.27 -3.82 27.29
CA LEU A 140 11.92 -2.42 26.99
C LEU A 140 12.87 -1.82 25.94
N GLU A 141 14.18 -2.07 26.06
CA GLU A 141 15.17 -1.63 25.08
C GLU A 141 14.91 -2.28 23.71
N SER A 142 14.62 -3.57 23.69
CA SER A 142 14.26 -4.30 22.47
C SER A 142 13.02 -3.71 21.80
N ALA A 143 11.94 -3.50 22.55
CA ALA A 143 10.69 -2.92 22.03
C ALA A 143 10.88 -1.47 21.53
N ALA A 144 11.70 -0.67 22.22
CA ALA A 144 12.05 0.67 21.75
C ALA A 144 12.82 0.63 20.41
N GLY A 145 13.72 -0.34 20.25
CA GLY A 145 14.42 -0.60 18.99
C GLY A 145 13.47 -0.96 17.85
N GLU A 146 12.54 -1.89 18.08
CA GLU A 146 11.51 -2.29 17.11
C GLU A 146 10.62 -1.11 16.70
N LEU A 147 10.18 -0.30 17.67
CA LEU A 147 9.40 0.90 17.39
C LEU A 147 10.18 1.90 16.53
N SER A 148 11.47 2.09 16.79
CA SER A 148 12.32 2.98 15.98
C SER A 148 12.38 2.51 14.52
N ILE A 149 12.57 1.22 14.30
CA ILE A 149 12.57 0.61 12.95
C ILE A 149 11.21 0.82 12.27
N ALA A 150 10.10 0.53 12.97
CA ALA A 150 8.76 0.70 12.43
C ALA A 150 8.44 2.17 12.09
N GLN A 151 8.91 3.12 12.89
CA GLN A 151 8.79 4.55 12.59
C GLN A 151 9.55 4.96 11.33
N GLU A 152 10.79 4.48 11.16
CA GLU A 152 11.58 4.74 9.96
C GLU A 152 10.93 4.16 8.70
N TRP A 153 10.42 2.94 8.78
CA TRP A 153 9.69 2.29 7.71
C TRP A 153 8.42 3.06 7.33
N CYS A 154 7.64 3.49 8.33
CA CYS A 154 6.44 4.31 8.12
C CYS A 154 6.80 5.65 7.44
N ARG A 155 7.87 6.33 7.88
CA ARG A 155 8.35 7.57 7.24
C ARG A 155 8.79 7.34 5.79
N SER A 156 9.49 6.24 5.53
CA SER A 156 9.94 5.87 4.18
C SER A 156 8.75 5.59 3.26
N ALA A 157 7.80 4.76 3.70
CA ALA A 157 6.60 4.44 2.95
C ALA A 157 5.74 5.68 2.67
N ALA A 158 5.62 6.60 3.64
CA ALA A 158 4.90 7.85 3.46
C ALA A 158 5.53 8.74 2.38
N LYS A 159 6.87 8.83 2.34
CA LYS A 159 7.60 9.55 1.28
C LYS A 159 7.36 8.92 -0.09
N GLN A 160 7.46 7.60 -0.20
CA GLN A 160 7.22 6.88 -1.45
C GLN A 160 5.79 7.08 -1.97
N TYR A 161 4.80 6.99 -1.08
CA TYR A 161 3.40 7.27 -1.42
C TYR A 161 3.21 8.72 -1.90
N ALA A 162 3.78 9.70 -1.22
CA ALA A 162 3.69 11.11 -1.61
C ALA A 162 4.33 11.37 -2.99
N GLU A 163 5.48 10.74 -3.28
CA GLU A 163 6.12 10.83 -4.59
C GLU A 163 5.30 10.18 -5.69
N ALA A 164 4.76 8.98 -5.45
CA ALA A 164 3.89 8.29 -6.40
C ALA A 164 2.64 9.12 -6.70
N LEU A 165 2.01 9.67 -5.67
CA LEU A 165 0.82 10.51 -5.80
C LEU A 165 1.12 11.80 -6.60
N ARG A 166 2.26 12.45 -6.33
CA ARG A 166 2.68 13.64 -7.10
C ARG A 166 2.88 13.29 -8.58
N ARG A 167 3.51 12.15 -8.90
CA ARG A 167 3.69 11.71 -10.29
C ARG A 167 2.35 11.45 -10.98
N GLU A 168 1.39 10.80 -10.30
CA GLU A 168 0.04 10.59 -10.83
C GLU A 168 -0.67 11.92 -11.11
N GLN A 169 -0.59 12.87 -10.18
CA GLN A 169 -1.20 14.19 -10.35
C GLN A 169 -0.63 14.96 -11.54
N VAL A 170 0.69 14.91 -11.74
CA VAL A 170 1.34 15.53 -12.91
C VAL A 170 0.84 14.90 -14.21
N LEU A 171 0.72 13.58 -14.27
CA LEU A 171 0.16 12.88 -15.44
C LEU A 171 -1.30 13.27 -15.69
N ARG A 172 -2.10 13.37 -14.64
CA ARG A 172 -3.51 13.79 -14.74
C ARG A 172 -3.64 15.21 -15.30
N LEU A 173 -2.82 16.15 -14.81
CA LEU A 173 -2.80 17.53 -15.30
C LEU A 173 -2.37 17.60 -16.77
N TYR A 174 -1.38 16.80 -17.17
CA TYR A 174 -0.92 16.71 -18.55
C TYR A 174 -2.02 16.19 -19.50
N ILE A 175 -2.82 15.21 -19.06
CA ILE A 175 -3.95 14.69 -19.84
C ILE A 175 -5.07 15.72 -19.98
N GLN A 176 -5.36 16.49 -18.93
CA GLN A 176 -6.45 17.48 -18.91
C GLN A 176 -6.14 18.75 -19.72
N SER A 177 -4.87 19.09 -19.91
CA SER A 177 -4.45 20.34 -20.58
C SER A 177 -3.47 20.11 -21.74
N PRO A 178 -3.85 19.37 -22.80
CA PRO A 178 -2.95 19.07 -23.92
C PRO A 178 -2.53 20.32 -24.71
N SER A 179 -3.28 21.42 -24.62
CA SER A 179 -3.14 22.62 -25.45
C SER A 179 -2.33 23.77 -24.83
N ARG A 180 -1.77 23.62 -23.62
CA ARG A 180 -1.00 24.69 -22.94
C ARG A 180 0.52 24.57 -23.04
N LEU A 181 1.03 23.60 -23.80
CA LEU A 181 2.46 23.27 -23.87
C LEU A 181 3.07 23.42 -25.28
N SER A 182 2.39 24.13 -26.19
CA SER A 182 2.97 24.56 -27.47
C SER A 182 3.63 25.92 -27.36
#